data_AF-A0A251SZQ4-F1
#
_entry.id   AF-A0A251SZQ4-F1
#
_cell.length_a   1.000
_cell.length_b   1.000
_cell.length_c   1.000
_cell.angle_alpha   90.00
_cell.angle_beta   90.00
_cell.angle_gamma   90.00
#
_symmetry.space_group_name_H-M   'P 1'
#
loop_
_entity.id
_entity.type
_entity.pdbx_description
1 polymer ?
#
loop_
_entity_poly.entity_id
_entity_poly.type
_entity_poly.pdbx_seq_one_letter_code
_entity_poly.pdbx_strand_id
1 'polypeptide(L)'
;MPLSKVEKEFEIDPKWRDSMAKEPPSYVQPSDPRSTIKEWFCLLPIPNVEDEFKIDPTWKGTMADNLEPPSYVHIMRNIYRIKKKSVNVDISIGDCTCSDPNVCDEACTCRSTYVSCTNTCNCSENCTNRQYFQEQKKVKVIKTQHCGWGVEAVEFIKKDDYIIEYVGEVIDNALREMRFRDMKAQGITKFYVFQVASNFNIDAKLKGNESRLINHSCDPNCTVERWEVNGETRLGFFALRAIQPGEELTFDYGDRVKCRCGAPNCRGYLGTKKA
;
A
#
# COMPACT_ATOMS: atom_id res chain seq x y z
N MET A 1 -47.03 0.80 2.81
CA MET A 1 -46.71 -0.27 1.84
C MET A 1 -47.19 0.18 0.46
N PRO A 2 -46.53 -0.11 -0.67
CA PRO A 2 -45.19 -0.68 -0.91
C PRO A 2 -44.30 0.21 -1.83
N LEU A 3 -43.10 -0.32 -2.10
CA LEU A 3 -41.98 0.20 -2.91
C LEU A 3 -42.33 0.41 -4.39
N SER A 4 -41.82 1.48 -5.01
CA SER A 4 -41.86 1.69 -6.48
C SER A 4 -40.46 1.87 -7.07
N LYS A 5 -40.05 0.85 -7.85
CA LYS A 5 -39.34 0.88 -9.14
C LYS A 5 -38.36 2.02 -9.43
N VAL A 6 -37.07 1.68 -9.55
CA VAL A 6 -36.24 2.05 -10.73
C VAL A 6 -35.20 0.94 -10.96
N GLU A 7 -35.53 -0.01 -11.83
CA GLU A 7 -34.51 -0.77 -12.57
C GLU A 7 -34.23 0.03 -13.85
N LYS A 8 -32.99 0.48 -14.03
CA LYS A 8 -32.47 0.86 -15.35
C LYS A 8 -31.30 -0.06 -15.64
N GLU A 9 -31.55 -1.02 -16.50
CA GLU A 9 -30.53 -1.77 -17.23
C GLU A 9 -29.66 -0.76 -18.00
N PHE A 10 -28.35 -0.78 -17.76
CA PHE A 10 -27.38 -0.17 -18.65
C PHE A 10 -26.90 -1.25 -19.61
N GLU A 11 -27.34 -1.16 -20.86
CA GLU A 11 -26.82 -1.99 -21.96
C GLU A 11 -25.31 -1.84 -22.06
N ILE A 12 -24.62 -2.96 -22.00
CA ILE A 12 -23.17 -3.05 -22.20
C ILE A 12 -22.90 -3.02 -23.71
N ASP A 13 -22.03 -2.10 -24.14
CA ASP A 13 -21.61 -1.94 -25.54
C ASP A 13 -21.15 -3.28 -26.15
N PRO A 14 -21.78 -3.77 -27.23
CA PRO A 14 -21.45 -5.04 -27.88
C PRO A 14 -19.99 -5.15 -28.36
N LYS A 15 -19.29 -4.03 -28.59
CA LYS A 15 -17.88 -4.03 -28.99
C LYS A 15 -16.93 -4.54 -27.90
N TRP A 16 -17.40 -4.64 -26.65
CA TRP A 16 -16.58 -5.09 -25.52
C TRP A 16 -16.44 -6.62 -25.43
N ARG A 17 -17.38 -7.40 -26.02
CA ARG A 17 -17.34 -8.87 -26.01
C ARG A 17 -16.15 -9.45 -26.79
N ASP A 18 -15.79 -8.82 -27.90
CA ASP A 18 -14.78 -9.36 -28.82
C ASP A 18 -13.34 -9.15 -28.32
N SER A 19 -13.13 -8.23 -27.36
CA SER A 19 -11.81 -7.99 -26.73
C SER A 19 -11.43 -9.04 -25.68
N MET A 20 -12.38 -9.86 -25.19
CA MET A 20 -12.13 -10.88 -24.17
C MET A 20 -11.74 -12.26 -24.76
N ALA A 21 -11.81 -12.43 -26.08
CA ALA A 21 -11.52 -13.69 -26.77
C ALA A 21 -10.02 -13.94 -27.03
N LYS A 22 -9.14 -13.02 -26.63
CA LYS A 22 -7.69 -13.24 -26.70
C LYS A 22 -7.23 -13.80 -25.36
N GLU A 23 -6.73 -15.03 -25.39
CA GLU A 23 -6.08 -15.66 -24.23
C GLU A 23 -5.05 -14.68 -23.65
N PRO A 24 -5.06 -14.44 -22.33
CA PRO A 24 -4.05 -13.58 -21.71
C PRO A 24 -2.68 -14.21 -21.93
N PRO A 25 -1.63 -13.42 -22.25
CA PRO A 25 -0.28 -13.95 -22.37
C PRO A 25 0.09 -14.70 -21.09
N SER A 26 0.68 -15.89 -21.27
CA SER A 26 1.13 -16.78 -20.21
C SER A 26 1.91 -15.99 -19.15
N TYR A 27 1.54 -16.18 -17.89
CA TYR A 27 2.20 -15.60 -16.73
C TYR A 27 3.70 -15.93 -16.74
N VAL A 28 4.54 -14.91 -16.97
CA VAL A 28 5.98 -14.98 -16.78
C VAL A 28 6.26 -14.37 -15.40
N GLN A 29 6.81 -15.17 -14.49
CA GLN A 29 7.29 -14.64 -13.21
C GLN A 29 8.36 -13.57 -13.48
N PRO A 30 8.29 -12.39 -12.85
CA PRO A 30 9.38 -11.41 -12.93
C PRO A 30 10.68 -12.08 -12.51
N SER A 31 11.72 -11.96 -13.33
CA SER A 31 13.03 -12.60 -13.10
C SER A 31 13.81 -12.00 -11.93
N ASP A 32 13.29 -10.95 -11.29
CA ASP A 32 13.91 -10.28 -10.14
C ASP A 32 12.84 -9.89 -9.09
N PRO A 33 12.87 -10.47 -7.87
CA PRO A 33 12.04 -10.05 -6.74
C PRO A 33 12.26 -8.58 -6.32
N ARG A 34 13.38 -7.97 -6.74
CA ARG A 34 13.75 -6.57 -6.46
C ARG A 34 13.21 -5.57 -7.47
N SER A 35 12.27 -5.95 -8.35
CA SER A 35 11.61 -5.00 -9.26
C SER A 35 11.31 -3.73 -8.49
N THR A 36 12.05 -2.65 -8.81
CA THR A 36 12.11 -1.47 -7.94
C THR A 36 10.71 -1.01 -7.60
N ILE A 37 10.44 -0.56 -6.36
CA ILE A 37 9.15 0.01 -5.91
C ILE A 37 8.50 0.94 -6.97
N LYS A 38 9.34 1.61 -7.79
CA LYS A 38 8.98 2.40 -8.98
C LYS A 38 8.09 1.69 -10.01
N GLU A 39 8.20 0.38 -10.19
CA GLU A 39 7.44 -0.44 -11.15
C GLU A 39 6.08 -0.89 -10.58
N TRP A 40 5.96 -0.98 -9.25
CA TRP A 40 4.71 -1.30 -8.55
C TRP A 40 3.73 -0.13 -8.51
N PHE A 41 4.22 1.09 -8.70
CA PHE A 41 3.40 2.25 -9.04
C PHE A 41 3.17 2.32 -10.56
N CYS A 42 2.50 1.32 -11.14
CA CYS A 42 1.99 1.46 -12.50
C CYS A 42 0.79 2.43 -12.50
N LEU A 43 1.12 3.69 -12.79
CA LEU A 43 0.32 4.61 -13.61
C LEU A 43 -1.15 4.70 -13.17
N LEU A 44 -1.42 5.26 -11.99
CA LEU A 44 -2.68 5.98 -11.84
C LEU A 44 -2.62 7.20 -12.79
N PRO A 45 -3.54 7.34 -13.76
CA PRO A 45 -3.65 8.58 -14.51
C PRO A 45 -4.02 9.68 -13.51
N ILE A 46 -3.09 10.59 -13.29
CA ILE A 46 -3.32 11.75 -12.44
C ILE A 46 -4.37 12.62 -13.14
N PRO A 47 -5.38 13.12 -12.42
CA PRO A 47 -6.33 14.07 -12.98
C PRO A 47 -5.62 15.26 -13.62
N ASN A 48 -6.19 15.73 -14.73
CA ASN A 48 -5.62 16.77 -15.58
C ASN A 48 -5.44 18.07 -14.78
N VAL A 49 -4.24 18.67 -14.87
CA VAL A 49 -3.64 19.57 -13.88
C VAL A 49 -4.03 21.05 -14.06
N GLU A 50 -4.93 21.38 -14.99
CA GLU A 50 -5.16 22.79 -15.36
C GLU A 50 -6.22 23.52 -14.50
N ASP A 51 -7.12 22.80 -13.84
CA ASP A 51 -8.21 23.43 -13.05
C ASP A 51 -7.96 23.45 -11.53
N GLU A 52 -6.92 22.77 -11.03
CA GLU A 52 -6.73 22.51 -9.59
C GLU A 52 -6.10 23.64 -8.76
N PHE A 53 -5.75 24.80 -9.35
CA PHE A 53 -5.16 25.93 -8.59
C PHE A 53 -5.84 27.28 -8.79
N LYS A 54 -7.02 27.34 -9.42
CA LYS A 54 -7.85 28.54 -9.32
C LYS A 54 -8.58 28.53 -7.98
N ILE A 55 -7.92 29.07 -6.96
CA ILE A 55 -8.60 29.50 -5.73
C ILE A 55 -9.57 30.61 -6.15
N ASP A 56 -10.86 30.32 -6.18
CA ASP A 56 -11.88 31.35 -6.27
C ASP A 56 -11.78 32.22 -5.00
N PRO A 57 -11.46 33.53 -5.11
CA PRO A 57 -11.34 34.43 -3.96
C PRO A 57 -12.64 34.59 -3.16
N THR A 58 -13.76 34.08 -3.67
CA THR A 58 -15.09 34.22 -3.08
C THR A 58 -15.59 32.96 -2.37
N TRP A 59 -14.81 31.87 -2.31
CA TRP A 59 -15.20 30.66 -1.58
C TRP A 59 -15.22 30.89 -0.05
N LYS A 60 -16.37 31.31 0.46
CA LYS A 60 -16.74 31.23 1.88
C LYS A 60 -17.37 29.86 2.16
N GLY A 61 -16.56 28.80 2.12
CA GLY A 61 -16.93 27.48 2.61
C GLY A 61 -16.43 27.32 4.04
N THR A 62 -17.35 27.10 4.96
CA THR A 62 -17.17 26.94 6.41
C THR A 62 -15.87 26.20 6.78
N MET A 63 -14.88 26.93 7.29
CA MET A 63 -13.79 26.35 8.07
C MET A 63 -14.36 25.85 9.40
N ALA A 64 -14.93 24.65 9.40
CA ALA A 64 -14.94 23.85 10.60
C ALA A 64 -13.61 23.10 10.61
N ASP A 65 -12.78 23.39 11.60
CA ASP A 65 -11.59 22.61 11.93
C ASP A 65 -11.97 21.14 12.05
N ASN A 66 -11.72 20.36 10.99
CA ASN A 66 -11.86 18.91 11.07
C ASN A 66 -10.72 18.38 11.94
N LEU A 67 -10.98 18.31 13.25
CA LEU A 67 -10.11 17.83 14.31
C LEU A 67 -9.79 16.33 14.21
N GLU A 68 -10.45 15.58 13.33
CA GLU A 68 -10.26 14.13 13.19
C GLU A 68 -9.98 13.70 11.73
N PRO A 69 -9.22 12.60 11.52
CA PRO A 69 -9.01 12.02 10.20
C PRO A 69 -10.33 11.49 9.61
N PRO A 70 -10.45 11.40 8.27
CA PRO A 70 -11.64 10.82 7.64
C PRO A 70 -11.93 9.43 8.20
N SER A 71 -13.20 9.18 8.56
CA SER A 71 -13.64 7.89 9.09
C SER A 71 -13.28 6.74 8.14
N TYR A 72 -12.76 5.66 8.70
CA TYR A 72 -12.52 4.39 8.04
C TYR A 72 -12.73 3.26 9.06
N VAL A 73 -12.98 2.04 8.57
CA VAL A 73 -13.08 0.86 9.43
C VAL A 73 -11.68 0.32 9.69
N HIS A 74 -11.24 0.32 10.95
CA HIS A 74 -9.97 -0.28 11.33
C HIS A 74 -9.99 -1.79 11.13
N ILE A 75 -8.97 -2.34 10.46
CA ILE A 75 -8.79 -3.77 10.25
C ILE A 75 -7.35 -4.17 10.55
N MET A 76 -7.16 -5.40 11.02
CA MET A 76 -5.83 -5.94 11.33
C MET A 76 -5.23 -6.77 10.19
N ARG A 77 -6.04 -7.16 9.20
CA ARG A 77 -5.65 -8.04 8.09
C ARG A 77 -6.44 -7.69 6.84
N ASN A 78 -5.87 -8.02 5.68
CA ASN A 78 -6.49 -7.84 4.38
C ASN A 78 -7.86 -8.53 4.26
N ILE A 79 -8.84 -7.84 3.66
CA ILE A 79 -10.16 -8.39 3.34
C ILE A 79 -10.25 -8.63 1.83
N TYR A 80 -10.30 -9.89 1.43
CA TYR A 80 -10.36 -10.24 0.01
C TYR A 80 -11.78 -10.09 -0.54
N ARG A 81 -11.96 -9.19 -1.52
CA ARG A 81 -13.22 -9.03 -2.28
C ARG A 81 -13.28 -9.90 -3.53
N ILE A 82 -12.12 -10.40 -3.96
CA ILE A 82 -11.97 -11.30 -5.08
C ILE A 82 -11.69 -12.72 -4.59
N LYS A 83 -12.14 -13.73 -5.35
CA LYS A 83 -11.78 -15.11 -5.06
C LYS A 83 -10.26 -15.25 -5.17
N LYS A 84 -9.61 -15.76 -4.12
CA LYS A 84 -8.22 -16.20 -4.22
C LYS A 84 -8.19 -17.28 -5.29
N LYS A 85 -7.41 -17.08 -6.35
CA LYS A 85 -6.98 -18.23 -7.15
C LYS A 85 -6.19 -19.10 -6.19
N SER A 86 -6.59 -20.36 -6.00
CA SER A 86 -5.75 -21.31 -5.27
C SER A 86 -4.49 -21.48 -6.10
N VAL A 87 -3.46 -20.71 -5.77
CA VAL A 87 -2.12 -21.09 -6.18
C VAL A 87 -1.87 -22.37 -5.38
N ASN A 88 -1.47 -23.44 -6.05
CA ASN A 88 -0.93 -24.62 -5.37
C ASN A 88 0.40 -24.15 -4.75
N VAL A 89 0.32 -23.49 -3.60
CA VAL A 89 1.49 -23.02 -2.87
C VAL A 89 2.04 -24.27 -2.22
N ASP A 90 3.23 -24.67 -2.65
CA ASP A 90 3.93 -25.81 -2.07
C ASP A 90 3.99 -25.62 -0.55
N ILE A 91 3.55 -26.63 0.20
CA ILE A 91 3.40 -26.58 1.66
C ILE A 91 4.77 -26.36 2.35
N SER A 92 5.87 -26.53 1.62
CA SER A 92 7.26 -26.29 2.03
C SER A 92 7.75 -24.84 1.91
N ILE A 93 6.94 -23.90 1.39
CA ILE A 93 7.31 -22.48 1.30
C ILE A 93 7.31 -21.85 2.69
N GLY A 94 8.49 -21.48 3.17
CA GLY A 94 8.71 -20.91 4.51
C GLY A 94 9.49 -21.83 5.47
N ASP A 95 9.78 -23.06 5.05
CA ASP A 95 10.56 -24.05 5.80
C ASP A 95 12.05 -23.88 5.52
N CYS A 96 12.70 -23.01 6.31
CA CYS A 96 14.13 -22.79 6.17
C CYS A 96 15.00 -23.89 6.79
N THR A 97 16.08 -24.24 6.08
CA THR A 97 17.21 -25.04 6.59
C THR A 97 18.36 -24.14 7.05
N CYS A 98 18.08 -23.20 7.96
CA CYS A 98 19.11 -22.31 8.51
C CYS A 98 20.16 -23.10 9.30
N SER A 99 21.43 -22.72 9.16
CA SER A 99 22.56 -23.37 9.86
C SER A 99 22.66 -22.96 11.32
N ASP A 100 22.25 -21.74 11.68
CA ASP A 100 22.12 -21.29 13.07
C ASP A 100 20.69 -21.60 13.57
N PRO A 101 20.52 -22.41 14.64
CA PRO A 101 19.21 -22.76 15.17
C PRO A 101 18.49 -21.61 15.88
N ASN A 102 19.14 -20.47 16.12
CA ASN A 102 18.57 -19.41 16.96
C ASN A 102 18.07 -18.20 16.18
N VAL A 103 18.62 -17.90 14.99
CA VAL A 103 18.31 -16.67 14.26
C VAL A 103 18.22 -16.92 12.76
N CYS A 104 17.11 -16.50 12.17
CA CYS A 104 16.91 -16.48 10.73
C CYS A 104 17.30 -15.08 10.20
N ASP A 105 18.62 -14.84 10.12
CA ASP A 105 19.24 -13.57 9.70
C ASP A 105 19.32 -13.42 8.16
N GLU A 106 20.20 -12.56 7.65
CA GLU A 106 20.40 -12.31 6.21
C GLU A 106 20.76 -13.57 5.41
N ALA A 107 21.35 -14.60 6.05
CA ALA A 107 21.69 -15.86 5.38
C ALA A 107 20.49 -16.81 5.23
N CYS A 108 19.34 -16.48 5.82
CA CYS A 108 18.12 -17.27 5.69
C CYS A 108 17.59 -17.23 4.24
N THR A 109 17.43 -18.41 3.63
CA THR A 109 16.85 -18.54 2.28
C THR A 109 15.45 -17.92 2.18
N CYS A 110 14.62 -18.05 3.23
CA CYS A 110 13.31 -17.43 3.26
C CYS A 110 13.42 -15.90 3.29
N ARG A 111 14.27 -15.33 4.16
CA ARG A 111 14.48 -13.88 4.24
C ARG A 111 14.99 -13.29 2.94
N SER A 112 16.02 -13.91 2.35
CA SER A 112 16.63 -13.44 1.09
C SER A 112 15.68 -13.51 -0.12
N THR A 113 14.62 -14.31 -0.03
CA THR A 113 13.57 -14.44 -1.05
C THR A 113 12.27 -13.72 -0.68
N TYR A 114 12.28 -12.87 0.37
CA TYR A 114 11.10 -12.15 0.86
C TYR A 114 9.93 -13.07 1.24
N VAL A 115 10.24 -14.24 1.80
CA VAL A 115 9.26 -15.20 2.34
C VAL A 115 9.35 -15.19 3.86
N SER A 116 8.23 -14.97 4.54
CA SER A 116 8.17 -15.11 5.99
C SER A 116 8.26 -16.58 6.37
N CYS A 117 9.06 -16.89 7.38
CA CYS A 117 9.12 -18.24 7.92
C CYS A 117 7.78 -18.65 8.53
N THR A 118 7.47 -19.93 8.38
CA THR A 118 6.35 -20.62 9.02
C THR A 118 6.76 -21.09 10.43
N ASN A 119 5.80 -21.59 11.21
CA ASN A 119 6.05 -22.24 12.50
C ASN A 119 6.86 -23.55 12.38
N THR A 120 7.00 -24.10 11.17
CA THR A 120 7.74 -25.31 10.83
C THR A 120 9.22 -25.06 10.51
N CYS A 121 9.70 -23.81 10.44
CA CYS A 121 11.15 -23.57 10.32
C CYS A 121 11.91 -24.07 11.56
N ASN A 122 13.10 -24.62 11.32
CA ASN A 122 14.00 -25.18 12.33
C ASN A 122 14.61 -24.14 13.30
N CYS A 123 14.47 -22.84 13.00
CA CYS A 123 14.83 -21.76 13.93
C CYS A 123 13.98 -21.89 15.23
N SER A 124 14.55 -21.47 16.37
CA SER A 124 13.85 -21.37 17.65
C SER A 124 12.54 -20.55 17.57
N GLU A 125 11.73 -20.56 18.64
CA GLU A 125 10.51 -19.74 18.73
C GLU A 125 10.78 -18.24 18.45
N ASN A 126 12.02 -17.78 18.66
CA ASN A 126 12.46 -16.40 18.43
C ASN A 126 12.94 -16.13 16.99
N CYS A 127 12.52 -16.93 16.01
CA CYS A 127 12.82 -16.71 14.59
C CYS A 127 12.51 -15.25 14.18
N THR A 128 13.55 -14.50 13.84
CA THR A 128 13.46 -13.08 13.45
C THR A 128 12.82 -12.89 12.07
N ASN A 129 12.60 -13.96 11.30
CA ASN A 129 11.95 -13.92 9.98
C ASN A 129 10.45 -14.29 10.06
N ARG A 130 9.83 -14.08 11.22
CA ARG A 130 8.37 -14.23 11.48
C ARG A 130 7.70 -12.88 11.78
N GLN A 131 8.22 -11.79 11.24
CA GLN A 131 7.84 -10.42 11.58
C GLN A 131 6.34 -10.10 11.40
N TYR A 132 5.66 -10.70 10.42
CA TYR A 132 4.21 -10.52 10.23
C TYR A 132 3.34 -11.22 11.29
N PHE A 133 3.93 -12.07 12.11
CA PHE A 133 3.30 -12.71 13.26
C PHE A 133 3.66 -12.03 14.59
N GLN A 134 4.61 -11.10 14.58
CA GLN A 134 5.02 -10.31 15.74
C GLN A 134 4.12 -9.08 15.90
N GLU A 135 4.18 -8.46 17.08
CA GLU A 135 3.50 -7.19 17.33
C GLU A 135 4.07 -6.08 16.43
N GLN A 136 3.17 -5.29 15.85
CA GLN A 136 3.52 -4.09 15.09
C GLN A 136 4.06 -3.00 16.03
N LYS A 137 4.88 -2.10 15.49
CA LYS A 137 5.41 -0.96 16.25
C LYS A 137 4.29 0.00 16.61
N LYS A 138 4.44 0.66 17.76
CA LYS A 138 3.48 1.65 18.24
C LYS A 138 3.61 2.94 17.44
N VAL A 139 2.50 3.34 16.81
CA VAL A 139 2.42 4.54 16.00
C VAL A 139 1.23 5.40 16.40
N LYS A 140 1.28 6.69 16.09
CA LYS A 140 0.23 7.65 16.42
C LYS A 140 -0.10 8.52 15.22
N VAL A 141 -1.40 8.75 15.01
CA VAL A 141 -1.89 9.65 13.95
C VAL A 141 -1.71 11.09 14.38
N ILE A 142 -1.15 11.92 13.50
CA ILE A 142 -0.87 13.34 13.75
C ILE A 142 -1.39 14.23 12.63
N LYS A 143 -1.66 15.49 12.94
CA LYS A 143 -1.89 16.53 11.93
C LYS A 143 -0.53 17.06 11.47
N THR A 144 -0.28 17.03 10.17
CA THR A 144 0.94 17.55 9.57
C THR A 144 0.71 18.96 9.01
N GLN A 145 1.79 19.73 8.89
CA GLN A 145 1.71 21.13 8.45
C GLN A 145 1.26 21.27 6.99
N HIS A 146 1.61 20.31 6.12
CA HIS A 146 1.45 20.44 4.66
C HIS A 146 0.76 19.27 3.98
N CYS A 147 0.71 18.09 4.62
CA CYS A 147 0.24 16.84 3.99
C CYS A 147 -1.10 16.34 4.57
N GLY A 148 -1.69 17.12 5.49
CA GLY A 148 -2.96 16.77 6.13
C GLY A 148 -2.75 15.91 7.37
N TRP A 149 -3.02 14.61 7.27
CA TRP A 149 -2.84 13.66 8.38
C TRP A 149 -1.61 12.80 8.08
N GLY A 150 -0.87 12.44 9.12
CA GLY A 150 0.37 11.67 9.07
C GLY A 150 0.45 10.68 10.21
N VAL A 151 1.58 9.99 10.32
CA VAL A 151 1.85 8.99 11.35
C VAL A 151 3.22 9.26 11.96
N GLU A 152 3.35 9.25 13.28
CA GLU A 152 4.63 9.34 13.98
C GLU A 152 4.93 8.06 14.77
N ALA A 153 6.21 7.79 15.00
CA ALA A 153 6.65 6.72 15.89
C ALA A 153 6.38 7.09 17.35
N VAL A 154 5.82 6.17 18.14
CA VAL A 154 5.61 6.36 19.60
C VAL A 154 6.78 5.77 20.41
N GLU A 155 7.51 4.84 19.80
CA GLU A 155 8.65 4.17 20.41
C GLU A 155 9.87 4.23 19.47
N PHE A 156 11.05 3.89 20.01
CA PHE A 156 12.26 3.80 19.20
C PHE A 156 12.17 2.60 18.26
N ILE A 157 12.42 2.83 16.96
CA ILE A 157 12.39 1.81 15.91
C ILE A 157 13.82 1.66 15.38
N LYS A 158 14.36 0.44 15.39
CA LYS A 158 15.71 0.17 14.87
C LYS A 158 15.69 0.13 13.35
N LYS A 159 16.85 0.36 12.73
CA LYS A 159 17.03 0.10 11.29
C LYS A 159 16.59 -1.35 10.98
N ASP A 160 15.91 -1.52 9.85
CA ASP A 160 15.38 -2.78 9.32
C ASP A 160 14.23 -3.41 10.15
N ASP A 161 13.76 -2.76 11.22
CA ASP A 161 12.58 -3.22 11.96
C ASP A 161 11.34 -3.16 11.05
N TYR A 162 10.53 -4.23 11.11
CA TYR A 162 9.15 -4.21 10.65
C TYR A 162 8.32 -3.25 11.53
N ILE A 163 7.55 -2.38 10.88
CA ILE A 163 6.77 -1.33 11.53
C ILE A 163 5.28 -1.71 11.56
N ILE A 164 4.64 -1.76 10.39
CA ILE A 164 3.20 -1.94 10.24
C ILE A 164 2.86 -2.54 8.88
N GLU A 165 1.84 -3.40 8.82
CA GLU A 165 1.32 -3.94 7.55
C GLU A 165 0.45 -2.90 6.86
N TYR A 166 0.59 -2.77 5.54
CA TYR A 166 -0.38 -2.04 4.73
C TYR A 166 -1.58 -2.93 4.41
N VAL A 167 -2.69 -2.70 5.12
CA VAL A 167 -3.90 -3.52 5.02
C VAL A 167 -5.07 -2.75 4.42
N GLY A 168 -5.92 -3.46 3.69
CA GLY A 168 -7.13 -2.92 3.09
C GLY A 168 -8.01 -3.98 2.46
N GLU A 169 -8.87 -3.54 1.55
CA GLU A 169 -9.66 -4.44 0.72
C GLU A 169 -8.81 -4.89 -0.49
N VAL A 170 -8.63 -6.20 -0.65
CA VAL A 170 -7.94 -6.75 -1.82
C VAL A 170 -8.93 -6.83 -2.99
N ILE A 171 -8.66 -6.05 -4.03
CA ILE A 171 -9.52 -5.84 -5.20
C ILE A 171 -8.76 -6.09 -6.51
N ASP A 172 -9.48 -6.45 -7.56
CA ASP A 172 -8.92 -6.53 -8.91
C ASP A 172 -8.85 -5.16 -9.60
N ASN A 173 -8.27 -5.15 -10.80
CA ASN A 173 -8.13 -3.94 -11.60
C ASN A 173 -9.46 -3.34 -12.05
N ALA A 174 -10.48 -4.17 -12.27
CA ALA A 174 -11.79 -3.71 -12.73
C ALA A 174 -12.50 -2.92 -11.62
N LEU A 175 -12.50 -3.46 -10.39
CA LEU A 175 -13.06 -2.78 -9.22
C LEU A 175 -12.23 -1.56 -8.83
N ARG A 176 -10.89 -1.62 -8.93
CA ARG A 176 -10.01 -0.46 -8.74
C ARG A 176 -10.40 0.69 -9.67
N GLU A 177 -10.57 0.40 -10.96
CA GLU A 177 -10.90 1.42 -11.96
C GLU A 177 -12.31 1.99 -11.77
N MET A 178 -13.27 1.15 -11.38
CA MET A 178 -14.61 1.61 -10.99
C MET A 178 -14.53 2.61 -9.82
N ARG A 179 -13.88 2.22 -8.72
CA ARG A 179 -13.74 3.07 -7.53
C ARG A 179 -12.99 4.37 -7.82
N PHE A 180 -11.97 4.30 -8.68
CA PHE A 180 -11.23 5.48 -9.12
C PHE A 180 -12.13 6.48 -9.84
N ARG A 181 -12.96 6.02 -10.79
CA ARG A 181 -13.92 6.86 -11.51
C ARG A 181 -14.95 7.49 -10.58
N ASP A 182 -15.50 6.71 -9.65
CA ASP A 182 -16.48 7.20 -8.67
C ASP A 182 -15.87 8.28 -7.76
N MET A 183 -14.64 8.07 -7.30
CA MET A 183 -13.92 9.04 -6.48
C MET A 183 -13.63 10.33 -7.25
N LYS A 184 -13.21 10.22 -8.52
CA LYS A 184 -12.97 11.38 -9.38
C LYS A 184 -14.26 12.17 -9.62
N ALA A 185 -15.38 11.50 -9.87
CA ALA A 185 -16.69 12.14 -10.04
C ALA A 185 -17.15 12.89 -8.78
N GLN A 186 -16.72 12.43 -7.59
CA GLN A 186 -16.99 13.07 -6.30
C GLN A 186 -15.95 14.14 -5.92
N GLY A 187 -14.97 14.44 -6.78
CA GLY A 187 -13.89 15.39 -6.47
C GLY A 187 -12.94 14.92 -5.36
N ILE A 188 -12.90 13.62 -5.06
CA ILE A 188 -12.02 13.08 -4.04
C ILE A 188 -10.62 12.89 -4.61
N THR A 189 -9.65 13.58 -4.02
CA THR A 189 -8.25 13.64 -4.52
C THR A 189 -7.29 12.69 -3.81
N LYS A 190 -7.67 12.12 -2.66
CA LYS A 190 -6.81 11.19 -1.90
C LYS A 190 -7.10 9.74 -2.23
N PHE A 191 -6.10 9.05 -2.75
CA PHE A 191 -6.14 7.63 -3.12
C PHE A 191 -5.27 6.82 -2.17
N TYR A 192 -5.79 5.68 -1.70
CA TYR A 192 -5.14 4.81 -0.73
C TYR A 192 -4.98 3.40 -1.31
N VAL A 193 -4.43 3.29 -2.52
CA VAL A 193 -4.33 2.03 -3.25
C VAL A 193 -2.88 1.67 -3.50
N PHE A 194 -2.49 0.47 -3.09
CA PHE A 194 -1.23 -0.15 -3.48
C PHE A 194 -1.49 -1.29 -4.46
N GLN A 195 -0.74 -1.33 -5.56
CA GLN A 195 -0.74 -2.49 -6.44
C GLN A 195 0.30 -3.51 -5.93
N VAL A 196 -0.19 -4.70 -5.59
CA VAL A 196 0.62 -5.80 -5.02
C VAL A 196 1.14 -6.71 -6.13
N ALA A 197 0.33 -6.96 -7.15
CA ALA A 197 0.66 -7.71 -8.35
C ALA A 197 -0.24 -7.24 -9.51
N SER A 198 0.02 -7.72 -10.73
CA SER A 198 -0.62 -7.20 -11.96
C SER A 198 -2.16 -7.13 -11.91
N ASN A 199 -2.83 -7.99 -11.13
CA ASN A 199 -4.29 -7.99 -10.94
C ASN A 199 -4.73 -7.94 -9.46
N PHE A 200 -3.83 -7.62 -8.53
CA PHE A 200 -4.12 -7.58 -7.10
C PHE A 200 -3.73 -6.23 -6.52
N ASN A 201 -4.71 -5.51 -5.96
CA ASN A 201 -4.53 -4.20 -5.36
C ASN A 201 -5.08 -4.22 -3.94
N ILE A 202 -4.42 -3.53 -3.00
CA ILE A 202 -4.92 -3.28 -1.64
C ILE A 202 -5.46 -1.85 -1.60
N ASP A 203 -6.78 -1.71 -1.48
CA ASP A 203 -7.46 -0.43 -1.32
C ASP A 203 -7.83 -0.19 0.15
N ALA A 204 -7.12 0.75 0.77
CA ALA A 204 -7.29 1.14 2.16
C ALA A 204 -8.24 2.34 2.33
N LYS A 205 -9.02 2.72 1.31
CA LYS A 205 -9.89 3.92 1.37
C LYS A 205 -10.92 3.81 2.49
N LEU A 206 -11.69 2.73 2.51
CA LEU A 206 -12.82 2.51 3.43
C LEU A 206 -12.46 1.64 4.63
N LYS A 207 -11.51 0.71 4.45
CA LYS A 207 -11.06 -0.23 5.48
C LYS A 207 -9.55 -0.30 5.45
N GLY A 208 -8.88 -0.16 6.57
CA GLY A 208 -7.42 -0.16 6.64
C GLY A 208 -6.94 0.02 8.07
N ASN A 209 -5.69 0.42 8.25
CA ASN A 209 -5.12 0.84 9.53
C ASN A 209 -4.36 2.16 9.34
N GLU A 210 -3.57 2.56 10.33
CA GLU A 210 -2.78 3.79 10.35
C GLU A 210 -1.80 3.91 9.17
N SER A 211 -1.33 2.79 8.60
CA SER A 211 -0.36 2.78 7.49
C SER A 211 -0.83 3.57 6.26
N ARG A 212 -2.15 3.68 6.04
CA ARG A 212 -2.75 4.48 4.96
C ARG A 212 -2.46 5.98 5.07
N LEU A 213 -2.00 6.44 6.22
CA LEU A 213 -1.69 7.85 6.50
C LEU A 213 -0.18 8.13 6.48
N ILE A 214 0.68 7.14 6.24
CA ILE A 214 2.14 7.35 6.16
C ILE A 214 2.42 8.20 4.91
N ASN A 215 2.97 9.39 5.11
CA ASN A 215 3.14 10.39 4.06
C ASN A 215 4.37 10.13 3.17
N HIS A 216 4.41 10.89 2.09
CA HIS A 216 5.58 10.93 1.23
C HIS A 216 6.70 11.80 1.81
N SER A 217 7.95 11.36 1.68
CA SER A 217 9.15 12.21 1.76
C SER A 217 10.16 11.89 0.67
N CYS A 218 10.86 12.92 0.18
CA CYS A 218 12.02 12.76 -0.72
C CYS A 218 13.30 12.34 0.03
N ASP A 219 13.28 12.43 1.35
CA ASP A 219 14.26 11.86 2.28
C ASP A 219 13.52 10.99 3.30
N PRO A 220 13.04 9.80 2.89
CA PRO A 220 12.20 8.97 3.73
C PRO A 220 12.99 8.24 4.80
N ASN A 221 12.30 7.88 5.89
CA ASN A 221 12.84 7.00 6.94
C ASN A 221 12.25 5.58 6.91
N CYS A 222 11.25 5.33 6.06
CA CYS A 222 10.63 4.03 5.86
C CYS A 222 10.69 3.59 4.38
N THR A 223 10.62 2.28 4.16
CA THR A 223 10.38 1.64 2.87
C THR A 223 9.20 0.69 2.96
N VAL A 224 8.62 0.32 1.81
CA VAL A 224 7.59 -0.71 1.71
C VAL A 224 8.20 -1.94 1.05
N GLU A 225 8.03 -3.09 1.67
CA GLU A 225 8.47 -4.37 1.13
C GLU A 225 7.29 -5.30 0.90
N ARG A 226 7.41 -6.10 -0.16
CA ARG A 226 6.46 -7.16 -0.49
C ARG A 226 6.99 -8.46 0.06
N TRP A 227 6.16 -9.17 0.83
CA TRP A 227 6.50 -10.44 1.45
C TRP A 227 5.46 -11.51 1.15
N GLU A 228 5.89 -12.75 0.94
CA GLU A 228 5.00 -13.90 0.91
C GLU A 228 4.88 -14.48 2.32
N VAL A 229 3.65 -14.54 2.84
CA VAL A 229 3.35 -14.96 4.22
C VAL A 229 2.22 -15.99 4.18
N ASN A 230 2.53 -17.24 4.49
CA ASN A 230 1.57 -18.37 4.40
C ASN A 230 0.86 -18.45 3.03
N GLY A 231 1.62 -18.24 1.94
CA GLY A 231 1.08 -18.25 0.57
C GLY A 231 0.25 -17.02 0.18
N GLU A 232 0.24 -15.98 1.02
CA GLU A 232 -0.37 -14.69 0.72
C GLU A 232 0.69 -13.61 0.57
N THR A 233 0.61 -12.88 -0.53
CA THR A 233 1.40 -11.66 -0.67
C THR A 233 0.90 -10.56 0.27
N ARG A 234 1.80 -9.97 1.05
CA ARG A 234 1.56 -8.89 1.99
C ARG A 234 2.53 -7.74 1.76
N LEU A 235 2.13 -6.54 2.17
CA LEU A 235 2.96 -5.34 2.11
C LEU A 235 3.24 -4.86 3.53
N GLY A 236 4.52 -4.70 3.88
CA GLY A 236 4.94 -4.20 5.18
C GLY A 236 5.79 -2.95 5.06
N PHE A 237 5.66 -2.04 6.03
CA PHE A 237 6.60 -0.94 6.21
C PHE A 237 7.78 -1.37 7.06
N PHE A 238 8.97 -0.97 6.63
CA PHE A 238 10.24 -1.26 7.29
C PHE A 238 11.05 0.01 7.46
N ALA A 239 11.83 0.09 8.54
CA ALA A 239 12.66 1.25 8.83
C ALA A 239 13.96 1.24 7.98
N LEU A 240 14.23 2.32 7.24
CA LEU A 240 15.48 2.49 6.47
C LEU A 240 16.67 2.89 7.35
N ARG A 241 16.37 3.47 8.52
CA ARG A 241 17.32 3.92 9.54
C ARG A 241 16.69 3.79 10.92
N ALA A 242 17.45 4.04 11.97
CA ALA A 242 16.85 4.22 13.30
C ALA A 242 15.90 5.45 13.29
N ILE A 243 14.74 5.30 13.94
CA ILE A 243 13.69 6.32 14.04
C ILE A 243 13.39 6.56 15.53
N GLN A 244 13.48 7.83 15.95
CA GLN A 244 13.20 8.26 17.30
C GLN A 244 11.70 8.44 17.54
N PRO A 245 11.24 8.28 18.80
CA PRO A 245 9.87 8.67 19.18
C PRO A 245 9.58 10.13 18.78
N GLY A 246 8.41 10.36 18.20
CA GLY A 246 7.96 11.67 17.70
C GLY A 246 8.42 12.01 16.28
N GLU A 247 9.25 11.20 15.62
CA GLU A 247 9.54 11.38 14.20
C GLU A 247 8.37 10.92 13.33
N GLU A 248 8.00 11.73 12.32
CA GLU A 248 7.02 11.34 11.30
C GLU A 248 7.57 10.19 10.45
N LEU A 249 6.77 9.14 10.28
CA LEU A 249 7.04 8.03 9.37
C LEU A 249 6.69 8.45 7.95
N THR A 250 7.65 8.31 7.05
CA THR A 250 7.50 8.70 5.64
C THR A 250 8.19 7.72 4.71
N PHE A 251 7.65 7.55 3.50
CA PHE A 251 8.26 6.71 2.45
C PHE A 251 8.26 7.42 1.08
N ASP A 252 9.05 6.90 0.13
CA ASP A 252 9.04 7.43 -1.23
C ASP A 252 7.82 6.89 -2.00
N TYR A 253 6.89 7.76 -2.42
CA TYR A 253 5.72 7.40 -3.23
C TYR A 253 6.11 7.19 -4.71
N GLY A 254 7.36 7.44 -5.04
CA GLY A 254 7.80 7.61 -6.41
C GLY A 254 7.32 8.94 -6.95
N ASP A 255 7.21 8.99 -8.27
CA ASP A 255 7.57 10.18 -8.98
C ASP A 255 6.44 10.70 -9.92
N ARG A 256 5.36 11.42 -9.51
CA ARG A 256 4.44 12.14 -10.47
C ARG A 256 3.61 13.43 -10.05
N VAL A 257 3.74 14.04 -8.86
CA VAL A 257 2.89 15.14 -8.28
C VAL A 257 3.72 16.18 -7.51
N LYS A 258 3.43 17.48 -7.54
CA LYS A 258 4.19 18.51 -6.77
C LYS A 258 4.41 18.12 -5.29
N CYS A 259 5.66 17.98 -4.88
CA CYS A 259 6.04 17.52 -3.54
C CYS A 259 6.10 18.70 -2.55
N ARG A 260 5.56 18.51 -1.34
CA ARG A 260 5.56 19.49 -0.25
C ARG A 260 6.12 18.92 1.06
N CYS A 261 7.00 17.92 0.97
CA CYS A 261 7.54 17.22 2.15
C CYS A 261 8.44 18.08 3.05
N GLY A 262 8.94 19.22 2.54
CA GLY A 262 9.82 20.11 3.32
C GLY A 262 11.27 19.63 3.48
N ALA A 263 11.64 18.47 2.93
CA ALA A 263 13.02 17.96 2.99
C ALA A 263 14.01 18.90 2.26
N PRO A 264 15.25 19.08 2.78
CA PRO A 264 16.26 19.94 2.15
C PRO A 264 16.60 19.55 0.71
N ASN A 265 16.50 18.26 0.40
CA ASN A 265 16.74 17.65 -0.92
C ASN A 265 15.43 17.36 -1.69
N CYS A 266 14.33 18.03 -1.37
CA CYS A 266 13.02 17.81 -1.99
C CYS A 266 13.11 17.93 -3.52
N ARG A 267 12.57 16.92 -4.24
CA ARG A 267 12.52 16.90 -5.71
C ARG A 267 11.58 17.96 -6.29
N GLY A 268 10.78 18.65 -5.47
CA GLY A 268 9.81 19.67 -5.87
C GLY A 268 8.57 19.12 -6.57
N TYR A 269 8.74 18.04 -7.32
CA TYR A 269 7.71 17.19 -7.84
C TYR A 269 8.07 15.76 -7.45
N LEU A 270 7.12 15.02 -6.93
CA LEU A 270 7.03 13.58 -7.18
C LEU A 270 7.17 13.49 -8.71
N GLY A 271 8.28 12.88 -9.11
CA GLY A 271 9.03 13.01 -10.35
C GLY A 271 8.44 12.84 -11.74
N THR A 272 8.67 13.94 -12.40
CA THR A 272 9.58 13.90 -13.53
C THR A 272 11.01 13.48 -13.12
N LYS A 273 11.64 12.57 -13.89
CA LYS A 273 13.12 12.49 -13.93
C LYS A 273 13.62 13.87 -14.40
N LYS A 274 14.68 14.40 -13.76
CA LYS A 274 15.51 15.40 -14.45
C LYS A 274 16.12 14.69 -15.67
N ALA A 275 15.83 15.23 -16.85
CA ALA A 275 16.56 14.90 -18.08
C ALA A 275 18.04 15.28 -17.92
#